data_AF-A0A6I5C971-F1
#
_entry.id   AF-A0A6I5C971-F1
#
_cell.length_a   1.000
_cell.length_b   1.000
_cell.length_c   1.000
_cell.angle_alpha   90.00
_cell.angle_beta   90.00
_cell.angle_gamma   90.00
#
_symmetry.space_group_name_H-M   'P 1'
#
loop_
_entity.id
_entity.type
_entity.pdbx_description
1 polymer ?
#
loop_
_entity_poly.entity_id
_entity_poly.type
_entity_poly.pdbx_seq_one_letter_code
_entity_poly.pdbx_strand_id
1 'polypeptide(L)'
;MDSFSTLLRTASHEQHVEAENSTFMSDLLGGRLGLEAYARYTEQLWFVYEALETRADRLAADPVAGTFVRPELFRLSALER
;
A
#
# COMPACT_ATOMS: atom_id res chain seq x y z
N MET A 1 0.23 28.07 3.66
CA MET A 1 -0.18 26.91 2.84
C MET A 1 0.36 25.68 3.52
N ASP A 2 -0.50 24.69 3.78
CA ASP A 2 -0.06 23.41 4.32
C ASP A 2 0.80 22.66 3.30
N SER A 3 1.72 21.81 3.77
CA SER A 3 2.52 20.96 2.90
C SER A 3 1.66 19.89 2.21
N PHE A 4 2.10 19.40 1.05
CA PHE A 4 1.41 18.31 0.34
C PHE A 4 1.19 17.06 1.23
N SER A 5 2.18 16.71 2.05
CA SER A 5 2.07 15.60 3.00
C SER A 5 0.97 15.82 4.05
N THR A 6 0.76 17.07 4.49
CA THR A 6 -0.30 17.40 5.45
C THR A 6 -1.66 17.33 4.78
N LEU A 7 -1.78 17.84 3.55
CA LEU A 7 -3.02 17.72 2.77
C LEU A 7 -3.39 16.26 2.54
N LEU A 8 -2.46 15.41 2.11
CA LEU A 8 -2.72 13.99 1.88
C LEU A 8 -3.19 13.30 3.16
N ARG A 9 -2.46 13.48 4.28
CA ARG A 9 -2.80 12.89 5.58
C ARG A 9 -4.20 13.29 6.05
N THR A 10 -4.53 14.58 5.97
CA THR A 10 -5.83 15.08 6.46
C THR A 10 -6.97 14.67 5.53
N ALA A 11 -6.77 14.75 4.22
CA ALA A 11 -7.82 14.43 3.24
C ALA A 11 -8.18 12.93 3.20
N SER A 12 -7.22 12.04 3.49
CA SER A 12 -7.45 10.59 3.50
C SER A 12 -7.80 10.03 4.89
N HIS A 13 -8.04 10.88 5.89
CA HIS A 13 -8.20 10.45 7.27
C HIS A 13 -9.42 9.54 7.47
N GLU A 14 -10.57 9.91 6.91
CA GLU A 14 -11.80 9.11 7.04
C GLU A 14 -11.64 7.73 6.37
N GLN A 15 -11.05 7.68 5.16
CA GLN A 15 -10.80 6.41 4.46
C GLN A 15 -9.80 5.53 5.21
N HIS A 16 -8.81 6.12 5.87
CA HIS A 16 -7.88 5.38 6.72
C HIS A 16 -8.62 4.74 7.90
N VAL A 17 -9.45 5.51 8.60
CA VAL A 17 -10.27 4.99 9.72
C VAL A 17 -11.22 3.89 9.24
N GLU A 18 -11.85 4.04 8.08
CA GLU A 18 -12.70 3.01 7.50
C GLU A 18 -11.93 1.72 7.18
N ALA A 19 -10.75 1.85 6.55
CA ALA A 19 -9.91 0.70 6.21
C ALA A 19 -9.45 -0.08 7.45
N GLU A 20 -9.02 0.62 8.50
CA GLU A 20 -8.61 0.03 9.78
C GLU A 20 -9.78 -0.69 10.48
N ASN A 21 -10.98 -0.14 10.39
CA ASN A 21 -12.19 -0.71 11.01
C ASN A 21 -12.93 -1.72 10.13
N SER A 22 -12.40 -2.05 8.95
CA SER A 22 -12.97 -3.13 8.13
C SER A 22 -13.01 -4.44 8.93
N THR A 23 -14.05 -5.25 8.71
CA THR A 23 -14.25 -6.51 9.46
C THR A 23 -13.02 -7.41 9.34
N PHE A 24 -12.45 -7.53 8.13
CA PHE A 24 -11.25 -8.32 7.90
C PHE A 24 -10.06 -7.83 8.72
N MET A 25 -9.73 -6.53 8.69
CA MET A 25 -8.59 -5.99 9.43
C MET A 25 -8.80 -6.11 10.94
N SER A 26 -10.01 -5.82 11.42
CA SER A 26 -10.38 -5.96 12.82
C SER A 26 -10.27 -7.41 13.31
N ASP A 27 -10.66 -8.38 12.49
CA ASP A 27 -10.57 -9.81 12.82
C ASP A 27 -9.13 -10.33 12.76
N LEU A 28 -8.35 -9.89 11.75
CA LEU A 28 -6.95 -10.26 11.59
C LEU A 28 -6.08 -9.73 12.73
N LEU A 29 -6.13 -8.42 13.00
CA LEU A 29 -5.35 -7.78 14.06
C LEU A 29 -5.84 -8.19 15.45
N GLY A 30 -7.13 -8.51 15.58
CA GLY A 30 -7.72 -9.05 16.80
C GLY A 30 -7.43 -10.53 17.05
N GLY A 31 -6.65 -11.20 16.21
CA GLY A 31 -6.27 -12.62 16.36
C GLY A 31 -7.39 -13.62 16.11
N ARG A 32 -8.52 -13.19 15.51
CA ARG A 32 -9.65 -14.05 15.15
C ARG A 32 -9.43 -14.79 13.82
N LEU A 33 -8.50 -14.29 12.99
CA LEU A 33 -8.06 -14.96 11.78
C LEU A 33 -6.63 -15.51 11.94
N GLY A 34 -6.39 -16.66 11.32
CA GLY A 34 -5.10 -17.36 11.37
C GLY A 34 -4.18 -17.05 10.20
N LEU A 35 -3.07 -17.79 10.14
CA LEU A 35 -2.02 -17.64 9.13
C LEU A 35 -2.53 -17.70 7.68
N GLU A 36 -3.52 -18.54 7.39
CA GLU A 36 -4.07 -18.67 6.03
C GLU A 36 -4.72 -17.36 5.56
N ALA A 37 -5.45 -16.67 6.44
CA ALA A 37 -6.06 -15.39 6.09
C ALA A 37 -5.01 -14.30 5.88
N TYR A 38 -3.95 -14.31 6.69
CA TYR A 38 -2.80 -13.42 6.50
C TYR A 38 -2.12 -13.66 5.15
N ALA A 39 -1.84 -14.93 4.82
CA ALA A 39 -1.22 -15.32 3.55
C ALA A 39 -2.06 -14.86 2.35
N ARG A 40 -3.37 -15.15 2.36
CA ARG A 40 -4.29 -14.69 1.30
C ARG A 40 -4.35 -13.18 1.17
N TYR A 41 -4.24 -12.44 2.28
CA TYR A 41 -4.17 -10.98 2.23
C TYR A 41 -2.89 -10.50 1.56
N THR A 42 -1.74 -11.04 1.95
CA THR A 42 -0.45 -10.67 1.35
C THR A 42 -0.32 -11.11 -0.12
N GLU A 43 -0.91 -12.25 -0.50
CA GLU A 43 -0.98 -12.71 -1.89
C GLU A 43 -1.73 -11.72 -2.79
N GLN A 44 -2.82 -11.13 -2.30
CA GLN A 44 -3.55 -10.10 -3.05
C GLN A 44 -2.71 -8.84 -3.25
N LEU A 45 -1.86 -8.47 -2.27
CA LEU A 45 -0.96 -7.33 -2.40
C LEU A 45 0.08 -7.55 -3.51
N TRP A 46 0.47 -8.80 -3.81
CA TRP A 46 1.40 -9.09 -4.89
C TRP A 46 0.92 -8.49 -6.21
N PHE A 47 -0.35 -8.68 -6.57
CA PHE A 47 -0.92 -8.13 -7.81
C PHE A 47 -0.98 -6.60 -7.81
N VAL A 48 -1.26 -5.99 -6.66
CA VAL A 48 -1.28 -4.52 -6.53
C VAL A 48 0.12 -3.96 -6.74
N TYR A 49 1.12 -4.53 -6.08
CA TYR A 49 2.50 -4.05 -6.20
C TYR A 49 3.11 -4.37 -7.56
N GLU A 50 2.82 -5.52 -8.17
CA GLU A 50 3.21 -5.79 -9.56
C GLU A 50 2.65 -4.71 -10.50
N ALA A 51 1.36 -4.38 -10.38
CA ALA A 51 0.73 -3.35 -11.21
C ALA A 51 1.34 -1.96 -11.01
N LEU A 52 1.75 -1.59 -9.79
CA LEU A 52 2.39 -0.31 -9.50
C LEU A 52 3.85 -0.29 -9.99
N GLU A 53 4.63 -1.31 -9.66
CA GLU A 53 6.08 -1.34 -9.84
C GLU A 53 6.48 -1.57 -11.30
N THR A 54 5.71 -2.34 -12.07
CA THR A 54 5.98 -2.55 -13.51
C THR A 54 5.87 -1.28 -14.35
N ARG A 55 5.24 -0.20 -13.85
CA ARG A 55 5.21 1.12 -14.51
C ARG A 55 6.28 2.08 -14.00
N ALA A 56 7.06 1.70 -12.99
CA ALA A 56 8.02 2.59 -12.34
C ALA A 56 9.03 3.20 -13.31
N ASP A 57 9.61 2.40 -14.21
CA ASP A 57 10.59 2.89 -15.20
C ASP A 57 10.02 3.97 -16.12
N ARG A 58 8.76 3.81 -16.52
CA ARG A 58 8.06 4.81 -17.35
C ARG A 58 7.79 6.09 -16.57
N LEU A 59 7.47 5.98 -15.29
CA LEU A 59 7.18 7.11 -14.42
C LEU A 59 8.43 7.79 -13.87
N ALA A 60 9.59 7.12 -13.87
CA ALA A 60 10.85 7.67 -13.37
C ALA A 60 11.29 8.94 -14.11
N ALA A 61 10.93 9.07 -15.40
CA ALA A 61 11.21 10.25 -16.20
C ALA A 61 10.13 11.35 -16.08
N ASP A 62 9.04 11.11 -15.36
CA ASP A 62 7.96 12.09 -15.19
C ASP A 62 8.37 13.17 -14.18
N PRO A 63 8.19 14.48 -14.51
CA PRO A 63 8.65 15.58 -13.66
C PRO A 63 7.91 15.67 -12.32
N VAL A 64 6.75 15.03 -12.17
CA VAL A 64 5.99 14.97 -10.92
C VAL A 64 6.17 13.61 -10.27
N ALA A 65 5.81 12.53 -10.97
CA ALA A 65 5.77 11.18 -10.42
C ALA A 65 7.16 10.60 -10.15
N GLY A 66 8.19 10.99 -10.92
CA GLY A 66 9.53 10.44 -10.80
C GLY A 66 10.14 10.64 -9.40
N THR A 67 9.80 11.73 -8.73
CA THR A 67 10.26 12.00 -7.35
C THR A 67 9.73 11.01 -6.31
N PHE A 68 8.61 10.32 -6.62
CA PHE A 68 7.99 9.30 -5.77
C PHE A 68 8.41 7.87 -6.13
N VAL A 69 9.10 7.67 -7.26
CA VAL A 69 9.63 6.35 -7.65
C VAL A 69 10.90 6.07 -6.83
N ARG A 70 10.76 5.26 -5.79
CA ARG A 70 11.84 4.92 -4.84
C ARG A 70 12.02 3.39 -4.82
N PRO A 71 13.00 2.82 -5.54
CA PRO A 71 13.20 1.37 -5.63
C PRO A 71 13.38 0.68 -4.28
N GLU A 72 13.94 1.37 -3.28
CA GLU A 72 14.06 0.85 -1.91
C GLU A 72 12.70 0.63 -1.22
N LEU A 73 11.62 1.19 -1.77
CA LEU A 73 10.26 0.99 -1.29
C LEU A 73 9.50 -0.12 -2.02
N PHE A 74 10.05 -0.74 -3.06
CA PHE A 74 9.40 -1.82 -3.81
C PHE A 74 9.16 -3.04 -2.91
N ARG A 75 8.02 -3.69 -3.09
CA ARG A 75 7.52 -4.78 -2.27
C ARG A 75 7.49 -6.10 -3.01
N LEU A 76 7.51 -6.13 -4.33
CA LEU A 76 7.31 -7.38 -5.09
C LEU A 76 8.28 -8.49 -4.65
N SER A 77 9.59 -8.20 -4.61
CA SER A 77 10.59 -9.17 -4.15
C SER A 77 10.46 -9.56 -2.67
N ALA A 78 9.81 -8.72 -1.85
CA ALA A 78 9.54 -9.08 -0.45
C ALA A 78 8.32 -9.99 -0.32
N LEU A 79 7.34 -9.87 -1.23
CA LEU A 79 6.11 -10.67 -1.26
C LEU A 79 6.30 -12.05 -1.91
N GLU A 80 7.38 -12.23 -2.69
CA GLU A 80 7.73 -13.50 -3.35
C GLU A 80 8.56 -14.47 -2.48
N ARG A 81 8.87 -14.08 -1.23
CA ARG A 81 9.68 -14.87 -0.29
C ARG A 81 8.82 -15.48 0.80
#